data_AF-A0A0S8GFZ2-F1
#
_entry.id   AF-A0A0S8GFZ2-F1
#
_cell.length_a   1.000
_cell.length_b   1.000
_cell.length_c   1.000
_cell.angle_alpha   90.00
_cell.angle_beta   90.00
_cell.angle_gamma   90.00
#
_symmetry.space_group_name_H-M   'P 1'
#
loop_
_entity.id
_entity.type
_entity.pdbx_description
1 polymer ?
#
loop_
_entity_poly.entity_id
_entity_poly.type
_entity_poly.pdbx_seq_one_letter_code
_entity_poly.pdbx_strand_id
1 'polypeptide(L)'
;MARTLSLAIALVYLVAALIYGGWELLLIAAIVLIMPMAMIWFGDEIGDYVGGFHRIGKPYITKRSPGSLVSLFGWALLLAPVVIIVLRLVR
;
A
#
# COMPACT_ATOMS: atom_id res chain seq x y z
N MET A 1 -6.15 3.04 14.93
CA MET A 1 -6.32 1.57 14.81
C MET A 1 -5.76 1.01 13.50
N ALA A 2 -6.09 1.59 12.33
CA ALA A 2 -5.59 1.09 11.04
C ALA A 2 -4.04 1.00 10.93
N ARG A 3 -3.32 1.98 11.52
CA ARG A 3 -1.84 2.03 11.48
C ARG A 3 -1.16 0.87 12.20
N THR A 4 -1.68 0.46 13.35
CA THR A 4 -1.13 -0.65 14.14
C THR A 4 -1.39 -1.99 13.45
N LEU A 5 -2.57 -2.16 12.86
CA LEU A 5 -2.94 -3.39 12.14
C LEU A 5 -2.14 -3.55 10.84
N SER A 6 -1.96 -2.46 10.07
CA SER A 6 -1.14 -2.50 8.86
C SER A 6 0.32 -2.84 9.17
N LEU A 7 0.85 -2.32 10.29
CA LEU A 7 2.22 -2.61 10.73
C LEU A 7 2.37 -4.07 11.17
N ALA A 8 1.40 -4.61 11.92
CA ALA A 8 1.40 -6.02 12.28
C ALA A 8 1.43 -6.94 11.04
N ILE A 9 0.59 -6.66 10.04
CA ILE A 9 0.55 -7.44 8.80
C ILE A 9 1.85 -7.28 7.99
N ALA A 10 2.38 -6.06 7.88
CA ALA A 10 3.66 -5.82 7.21
C ALA A 10 4.79 -6.62 7.88
N LEU A 11 4.80 -6.70 9.21
CA LEU A 11 5.81 -7.46 9.96
C LEU A 11 5.70 -8.97 9.69
N VAL A 12 4.48 -9.51 9.59
CA VAL A 12 4.25 -10.90 9.17
C VAL A 12 4.80 -11.16 7.77
N TYR A 13 4.58 -10.25 6.81
CA TYR A 13 5.15 -10.40 5.47
C TYR A 13 6.66 -10.36 5.45
N LEU A 14 7.30 -9.50 6.24
CA LEU A 14 8.77 -9.44 6.34
C LEU A 14 9.35 -10.72 6.95
N VAL A 15 8.72 -11.24 8.00
CA VAL A 15 9.12 -12.51 8.62
C VAL A 15 8.94 -13.67 7.63
N ALA A 16 7.81 -13.73 6.92
CA ALA A 16 7.58 -14.74 5.89
C ALA A 16 8.62 -14.63 4.76
N ALA A 17 8.90 -13.43 4.27
CA ALA A 17 9.90 -13.20 3.22
C ALA A 17 11.30 -13.68 3.65
N LEU A 18 11.68 -13.43 4.91
CA LEU A 18 12.94 -13.89 5.47
C LEU A 18 13.02 -15.43 5.53
N ILE A 19 11.95 -16.09 5.95
CA ILE A 19 11.89 -17.55 6.10
C ILE A 19 11.90 -18.26 4.73
N TYR A 20 11.14 -17.74 3.75
CA TYR A 20 10.94 -18.42 2.47
C TYR A 20 11.90 -18.00 1.36
N GLY A 21 12.49 -16.81 1.42
CA GLY A 21 13.34 -16.27 0.36
C GLY A 21 14.60 -15.55 0.81
N GLY A 22 14.90 -15.53 2.12
CA GLY A 22 16.12 -14.93 2.66
C GLY A 22 16.19 -13.40 2.53
N TRP A 23 17.42 -12.87 2.56
CA TRP A 23 17.68 -11.43 2.65
C TRP A 23 17.25 -10.64 1.41
N GLU A 24 17.40 -11.21 0.22
CA GLU A 24 17.01 -10.54 -1.03
C GLU A 24 15.50 -10.30 -1.07
N LEU A 25 14.72 -11.34 -0.76
CA LEU A 25 13.25 -11.24 -0.73
C LEU A 25 12.75 -10.32 0.39
N LEU A 26 13.44 -10.29 1.53
CA LEU A 26 13.14 -9.35 2.62
C LEU A 26 13.28 -7.89 2.17
N LEU A 27 14.37 -7.55 1.47
CA LEU A 27 14.60 -6.18 1.01
C LEU A 27 13.55 -5.75 -0.03
N ILE A 28 13.22 -6.64 -0.97
CA ILE A 28 12.16 -6.40 -1.95
C ILE A 28 10.82 -6.21 -1.24
N ALA A 29 10.47 -7.10 -0.30
CA ALA A 29 9.23 -7.01 0.47
C ALA A 29 9.16 -5.70 1.28
N ALA A 30 10.26 -5.28 1.90
CA ALA A 30 10.34 -4.02 2.64
C ALA A 30 10.07 -2.82 1.74
N ILE A 31 10.72 -2.73 0.58
CA ILE A 31 10.51 -1.64 -0.39
C ILE A 31 9.06 -1.62 -0.88
N VAL A 32 8.50 -2.79 -1.22
CA VAL A 32 7.12 -2.90 -1.71
C VAL A 32 6.11 -2.53 -0.63
N LEU A 33 6.34 -2.89 0.64
CA LEU A 33 5.45 -2.60 1.78
C LEU A 33 5.44 -1.12 2.19
N ILE A 34 6.48 -0.35 1.88
CA ILE A 34 6.51 1.10 2.18
C ILE A 34 5.34 1.80 1.49
N MET A 35 5.01 1.44 0.24
CA MET A 35 3.94 2.09 -0.52
C MET A 35 2.54 1.91 0.11
N PRO A 36 2.04 0.70 0.38
CA PRO A 36 0.74 0.52 1.03
C PRO A 36 0.72 1.08 2.45
N MET A 37 1.82 0.98 3.21
CA MET A 37 1.88 1.62 4.53
C MET A 37 1.77 3.14 4.43
N ALA A 38 2.47 3.77 3.49
CA ALA A 38 2.37 5.22 3.27
C ALA A 38 0.94 5.64 2.92
N MET A 39 0.25 4.86 2.07
CA MET A 39 -1.15 5.13 1.70
C MET A 39 -2.13 4.97 2.87
N ILE A 40 -1.91 4.01 3.78
CA ILE A 40 -2.76 3.82 4.96
C ILE A 40 -2.49 4.88 6.03
N TRP A 41 -1.23 5.30 6.19
CA TRP A 41 -0.82 6.19 7.26
C TRP A 41 -1.03 7.66 6.91
N PHE A 42 -0.76 8.01 5.66
CA PHE A 42 -0.83 9.38 5.13
C PHE A 42 -1.95 9.53 4.09
N GLY A 43 -3.02 8.72 4.20
CA GLY A 43 -4.11 8.73 3.23
C GLY A 43 -4.82 10.08 3.14
N ASP A 44 -4.96 10.78 4.27
CA ASP A 44 -5.56 12.11 4.31
C ASP A 44 -4.67 13.15 3.64
N GLU A 45 -3.36 13.12 3.86
CA GLU A 45 -2.37 14.03 3.27
C GLU A 45 -2.20 13.80 1.77
N ILE A 46 -2.17 12.54 1.34
CA ILE A 46 -2.12 12.16 -0.08
C ILE A 46 -3.46 12.48 -0.77
N GLY A 47 -4.59 12.27 -0.07
CA GLY A 47 -5.92 12.54 -0.60
C GLY A 47 -6.23 14.03 -0.72
N ASP A 48 -5.70 14.85 0.19
CA ASP A 48 -5.77 16.32 0.17
C ASP A 48 -4.82 16.96 -0.84
N TYR A 49 -4.08 16.16 -1.60
CA TYR A 49 -3.25 16.67 -2.67
C TYR A 49 -4.13 17.21 -3.80
N VAL A 50 -4.30 18.53 -3.80
CA VAL A 50 -5.00 19.30 -4.84
C VAL A 50 -3.95 20.08 -5.63
N GLY A 51 -3.96 19.93 -6.95
CA GLY A 51 -2.96 20.51 -7.86
C GLY A 51 -1.88 19.54 -8.34
N GLY A 52 -1.13 19.96 -9.36
CA GLY A 52 -0.03 19.23 -9.99
C GLY A 52 0.76 20.19 -10.88
N PHE A 53 2.05 19.90 -11.13
CA PHE A 53 2.99 20.76 -11.86
C PHE A 53 2.32 21.39 -13.10
N HIS A 54 2.23 22.72 -13.09
CA HIS A 54 1.87 23.56 -14.21
C HIS A 54 2.85 23.30 -15.37
N ARG A 55 2.62 22.23 -16.13
CA ARG A 55 3.33 21.95 -17.37
C ARG A 55 2.31 21.41 -18.35
N ILE A 56 1.64 22.36 -19.00
CA ILE A 56 1.03 22.30 -20.34
C ILE A 56 0.38 20.93 -20.65
N GLY A 57 -0.95 20.83 -20.46
CA GLY A 57 -1.78 19.79 -21.08
C GLY A 57 -2.03 18.50 -20.28
N LYS A 58 -1.68 18.44 -18.98
CA LYS A 58 -1.99 17.28 -18.12
C LYS A 58 -3.21 17.52 -17.21
N PRO A 59 -3.96 16.45 -16.86
CA PRO A 59 -5.17 16.57 -16.05
C PRO A 59 -4.85 17.21 -14.70
N TYR A 60 -5.51 18.35 -14.44
CA TYR A 60 -5.41 19.07 -13.19
C TYR A 60 -6.24 18.34 -12.13
N ILE A 61 -5.66 18.05 -10.97
CA ILE A 61 -6.41 17.47 -9.85
C ILE A 61 -7.28 18.59 -9.27
N THR A 62 -8.53 18.62 -9.70
CA THR A 62 -9.51 19.68 -9.37
C THR A 62 -10.31 19.40 -8.09
N LYS A 63 -10.27 18.17 -7.58
CA LYS A 63 -11.02 17.75 -6.40
C LYS A 63 -10.17 16.88 -5.49
N ARG A 64 -10.32 17.12 -4.19
CA ARG A 64 -9.78 16.30 -3.11
C ARG A 64 -10.33 14.88 -3.19
N SER A 65 -9.45 13.90 -3.02
CA SER A 65 -9.83 12.52 -2.78
C SER A 65 -10.12 12.35 -1.29
N PRO A 66 -11.22 11.69 -0.88
CA PRO A 66 -11.39 11.31 0.52
C PRO A 66 -10.18 10.46 0.96
N GLY A 67 -9.50 10.82 2.05
CA GLY A 67 -8.31 10.09 2.50
C GLY A 67 -8.61 8.64 2.88
N SER A 68 -9.85 8.36 3.28
CA SER A 68 -10.37 7.00 3.47
C SER A 68 -10.30 6.14 2.21
N LEU A 69 -10.48 6.73 1.03
CA LEU A 69 -10.39 6.05 -0.27
C LEU A 69 -8.95 5.68 -0.61
N VAL A 70 -8.00 6.59 -0.32
CA VAL A 70 -6.57 6.34 -0.47
C VAL A 70 -6.10 5.24 0.47
N SER A 71 -6.54 5.29 1.73
CA SER A 71 -6.24 4.24 2.71
C SER A 71 -6.86 2.89 2.32
N LEU A 72 -8.06 2.86 1.74
CA LEU A 72 -8.69 1.64 1.23
C LEU A 72 -7.89 1.00 0.10
N PHE A 73 -7.32 1.81 -0.81
CA PHE A 73 -6.38 1.32 -1.82
C PHE A 73 -5.11 0.73 -1.19
N GLY A 74 -4.56 1.38 -0.15
CA GLY A 74 -3.43 0.82 0.60
C GLY A 74 -3.75 -0.54 1.20
N TRP A 75 -4.95 -0.73 1.75
CA TRP A 75 -5.42 -2.03 2.25
C TRP A 75 -5.58 -3.08 1.15
N ALA A 76 -6.14 -2.71 0.00
CA ALA A 76 -6.27 -3.63 -1.14
C ALA A 76 -4.89 -4.11 -1.62
N LEU A 77 -3.91 -3.21 -1.65
CA LEU A 77 -2.54 -3.51 -2.08
C LEU A 77 -1.79 -4.35 -1.04
N LEU A 78 -2.02 -4.11 0.25
CA LEU A 78 -1.50 -4.92 1.35
C LEU A 78 -2.08 -6.36 1.33
N LEU A 79 -3.36 -6.52 0.99
CA LEU A 79 -4.05 -7.81 1.00
C LEU A 79 -3.96 -8.58 -0.33
N ALA A 80 -3.54 -7.93 -1.42
CA ALA A 80 -3.42 -8.53 -2.75
C ALA A 80 -2.69 -9.90 -2.75
N PRO A 81 -1.51 -10.08 -2.10
CA PRO A 81 -0.86 -11.38 -2.10
C PRO A 81 -1.69 -12.48 -1.42
N VAL A 82 -2.39 -12.15 -0.33
CA VAL A 82 -3.28 -13.11 0.36
C VAL A 82 -4.45 -13.49 -0.53
N VAL A 83 -5.08 -12.52 -1.20
CA VAL A 83 -6.18 -12.77 -2.15
C VAL A 83 -5.72 -13.68 -3.29
N ILE A 84 -4.53 -13.43 -3.86
CA ILE A 84 -3.96 -14.27 -4.92
C ILE A 84 -3.71 -15.70 -4.43
N ILE A 85 -3.16 -15.88 -3.22
CA ILE A 85 -2.92 -17.20 -2.63
C ILE A 85 -4.24 -17.95 -2.42
N VAL A 86 -5.25 -17.29 -1.84
CA VAL A 86 -6.57 -17.89 -1.62
C VAL A 86 -7.22 -18.29 -2.94
N LEU A 87 -7.19 -17.43 -3.96
CA LEU A 87 -7.72 -17.74 -5.29
C LEU A 87 -7.01 -18.93 -5.95
N ARG A 88 -5.70 -19.08 -5.71
CA ARG A 88 -4.94 -20.26 -6.20
C ARG A 88 -5.26 -21.54 -5.42
N LEU A 89 -5.70 -21.45 -4.17
CA LEU A 89 -6.06 -22.61 -3.34
C LEU A 89 -7.47 -23.13 -3.63
N VAL A 90 -8.37 -22.27 -4.11
CA VAL A 90 -9.78 -22.62 -4.42
C VAL A 90 -9.96 -23.17 -5.84
N ARG A 91 -8.97 -22.97 -6.72
CA ARG A 91 -8.99 -23.40 -8.12
C ARG A 91 -8.15 -24.65 -8.33
#